data_AF-A0A4U6XMY1-F1
#
_entry.id   AF-A0A4U6XMY1-F1
#
_cell.length_a   1.000
_cell.length_b   1.000
_cell.length_c   1.000
_cell.angle_alpha   90.00
_cell.angle_beta   90.00
_cell.angle_gamma   90.00
#
_symmetry.space_group_name_H-M   'P 1'
#
loop_
_entity.id
_entity.type
_entity.pdbx_description
1 polymer ?
#
loop_
_entity_poly.entity_id
_entity_poly.type
_entity_poly.pdbx_seq_one_letter_code
_entity_poly.pdbx_strand_id
1 'polypeptide(L)'
;MSGKSTKSALKLLGKVTLTQVQEQNRTSGPQWLGAINAASSAVKFPNIDGIHISGAKAHRSHEVPSHSNVISAKFFAGKTRVVSGHIHLDGTVDYGRPRGNTGSDREEGPSTRNSGNRPESGESSAWKPAREYVDTGNWTIYDSDKRKTREVREENGWWYIETRKGKVYF
;
A
#
# COMPACT_ATOMS: atom_id res chain seq x y z
N MET A 1 4.95 -33.66 12.85
CA MET A 1 5.18 -33.43 11.41
C MET A 1 4.62 -32.06 11.06
N SER A 2 5.45 -31.02 10.98
CA SER A 2 4.99 -29.67 10.61
C SER A 2 4.67 -29.63 9.12
N GLY A 3 3.38 -29.59 8.79
CA GLY A 3 2.93 -29.27 7.44
C GLY A 3 3.39 -27.86 7.09
N LYS A 4 4.34 -27.75 6.16
CA LYS A 4 4.64 -26.48 5.49
C LYS A 4 3.35 -26.07 4.78
N SER A 5 2.61 -25.13 5.37
CA SER A 5 1.46 -24.52 4.73
C SER A 5 1.99 -23.75 3.53
N THR A 6 1.93 -24.35 2.35
CA THR A 6 2.15 -23.66 1.08
C THR A 6 1.11 -22.56 1.02
N LYS A 7 1.52 -21.31 1.26
CA LYS A 7 0.67 -20.13 1.04
C LYS A 7 0.16 -20.21 -0.39
N SER A 8 -1.10 -20.59 -0.57
CA SER A 8 -1.75 -20.59 -1.87
C SER A 8 -1.65 -19.19 -2.47
N ALA A 9 -1.36 -19.11 -3.76
CA ALA A 9 -1.35 -17.83 -4.47
C ALA A 9 -2.70 -17.11 -4.24
N LEU A 10 -2.65 -15.81 -4.00
CA LEU A 10 -3.83 -15.01 -3.71
C LEU A 10 -4.85 -15.12 -4.85
N LYS A 11 -6.13 -15.23 -4.50
CA LYS A 11 -7.20 -15.21 -5.49
C LYS A 11 -7.22 -13.85 -6.19
N LEU A 12 -7.07 -13.84 -7.51
CA LEU A 12 -7.26 -12.63 -8.28
C LEU A 12 -8.74 -12.22 -8.25
N LEU A 13 -8.97 -10.97 -7.84
CA LEU A 13 -10.27 -10.33 -7.72
C LEU A 13 -10.38 -9.20 -8.74
N GLY A 14 -11.62 -8.89 -9.14
CA GLY A 14 -11.93 -7.83 -10.08
C GLY A 14 -11.90 -8.27 -11.54
N LYS A 15 -11.97 -7.29 -12.45
CA LYS A 15 -12.10 -7.53 -13.90
C LYS A 15 -10.76 -7.62 -14.62
N VAL A 16 -9.70 -7.10 -14.01
CA VAL A 16 -8.35 -7.11 -14.61
C VAL A 16 -7.75 -8.50 -14.48
N THR A 17 -7.44 -9.13 -15.60
CA THR A 17 -6.83 -10.46 -15.63
C THR A 17 -5.30 -10.37 -15.76
N LEU A 18 -4.60 -11.43 -15.38
CA LEU A 18 -3.15 -11.55 -15.62
C LEU A 18 -2.82 -11.45 -17.12
N THR A 19 -3.63 -12.06 -17.98
CA THR A 19 -3.47 -11.95 -19.44
C THR A 19 -3.51 -10.50 -19.91
N GLN A 20 -4.47 -9.70 -19.40
CA GLN A 20 -4.54 -8.27 -19.74
C GLN A 20 -3.31 -7.50 -19.26
N VAL A 21 -2.78 -7.83 -18.08
CA VAL A 21 -1.51 -7.25 -17.59
C VAL A 21 -0.37 -7.58 -18.56
N GLN A 22 -0.26 -8.83 -18.99
CA GLN A 22 0.78 -9.26 -19.92
C GLN A 22 0.68 -8.51 -21.25
N GLU A 23 -0.51 -8.47 -21.85
CA GLU A 23 -0.76 -7.83 -23.14
C GLU A 23 -0.50 -6.32 -23.11
N GLN A 24 -0.96 -5.63 -22.07
CA GLN A 24 -0.85 -4.16 -22.00
C GLN A 24 0.57 -3.68 -21.68
N ASN A 25 1.42 -4.53 -21.10
CA ASN A 25 2.83 -4.22 -20.80
C ASN A 25 3.82 -4.77 -21.84
N ARG A 26 3.32 -5.35 -22.95
CA ARG A 26 4.09 -5.79 -24.12
C ARG A 26 5.30 -6.64 -23.74
N THR A 27 6.51 -6.21 -24.10
CA THR A 27 7.77 -6.92 -23.84
C THR A 27 8.05 -7.13 -22.35
N SER A 28 7.60 -6.23 -21.48
CA SER A 28 7.72 -6.36 -20.02
C SER A 28 6.57 -7.15 -19.37
N GLY A 29 5.57 -7.59 -20.15
CA GLY A 29 4.41 -8.32 -19.66
C GLY A 29 4.74 -9.56 -18.82
N PRO A 30 5.62 -10.47 -19.29
CA PRO A 30 6.02 -11.65 -18.51
C PRO A 30 6.71 -11.30 -17.18
N GLN A 31 7.48 -10.21 -17.14
CA GLN A 31 8.14 -9.75 -15.91
C GLN A 31 7.10 -9.25 -14.90
N TRP A 32 6.08 -8.53 -15.36
CA TRP A 32 4.97 -8.10 -14.50
C TRP A 32 4.16 -9.26 -13.94
N LEU A 33 3.98 -10.35 -14.70
CA LEU A 33 3.36 -11.57 -14.16
C LEU A 33 4.21 -12.19 -13.05
N GLY A 34 5.53 -12.29 -13.28
CA GLY A 34 6.47 -12.74 -12.25
C GLY A 34 6.39 -11.88 -10.99
N ALA A 35 6.37 -10.56 -11.16
CA ALA A 35 6.25 -9.60 -10.06
C ALA A 35 4.95 -9.75 -9.27
N ILE A 36 3.80 -9.89 -9.94
CA ILE A 36 2.50 -10.07 -9.26
C ILE A 36 2.45 -11.40 -8.50
N ASN A 37 3.01 -12.46 -9.08
CA ASN A 37 3.09 -13.75 -8.41
C ASN A 37 4.01 -13.68 -7.18
N ALA A 38 5.19 -13.07 -7.33
CA ALA A 38 6.12 -12.85 -6.22
C ALA A 38 5.48 -12.01 -5.11
N ALA A 39 4.82 -10.90 -5.46
CA ALA A 39 4.07 -10.06 -4.53
C ALA A 39 2.97 -10.84 -3.80
N SER A 40 2.23 -11.67 -4.53
CA SER A 40 1.15 -12.50 -3.95
C SER A 40 1.68 -13.51 -2.94
N SER A 41 2.85 -14.11 -3.19
CA SER A 41 3.50 -15.03 -2.25
C SER A 41 4.20 -14.31 -1.09
N ALA A 42 4.71 -13.11 -1.31
CA ALA A 42 5.50 -12.33 -0.35
C ALA A 42 4.65 -11.44 0.58
N VAL A 43 3.34 -11.31 0.34
CA VAL A 43 2.43 -10.54 1.20
C VAL A 43 2.57 -10.98 2.66
N LYS A 44 3.00 -10.05 3.50
CA LYS A 44 3.28 -10.27 4.93
C LYS A 44 2.05 -10.13 5.84
N PHE A 45 0.89 -9.80 5.26
CA PHE A 45 -0.35 -9.55 5.99
C PHE A 45 -1.05 -10.88 6.33
N PRO A 46 -1.54 -11.06 7.58
CA PRO A 46 -2.28 -12.25 7.96
C PRO A 46 -3.63 -12.31 7.24
N ASN A 47 -4.09 -13.53 6.94
CA ASN A 47 -5.43 -13.82 6.39
C ASN A 47 -5.78 -13.14 5.05
N ILE A 48 -4.78 -12.66 4.29
CA ILE A 48 -5.03 -12.24 2.91
C ILE A 48 -5.28 -13.45 2.05
N ASP A 49 -6.42 -13.45 1.38
CA ASP A 49 -6.83 -14.48 0.43
C ASP A 49 -7.06 -13.91 -0.98
N GLY A 50 -7.09 -12.58 -1.13
CA GLY A 50 -7.43 -11.90 -2.37
C GLY A 50 -6.49 -10.76 -2.75
N ILE A 51 -6.28 -10.61 -4.06
CA ILE A 51 -5.57 -9.48 -4.67
C ILE A 51 -6.42 -8.89 -5.80
N HIS A 52 -6.58 -7.58 -5.85
CA HIS A 52 -7.28 -6.86 -6.91
C HIS A 52 -6.32 -5.88 -7.58
N ILE A 53 -6.05 -6.12 -8.86
CA ILE A 53 -5.22 -5.24 -9.70
C ILE A 53 -6.10 -4.08 -10.22
N SER A 54 -5.72 -2.84 -9.91
CA SER A 54 -6.55 -1.67 -10.22
C SER A 54 -6.48 -1.25 -11.71
N GLY A 55 -5.42 -1.65 -12.41
CA GLY A 55 -5.24 -1.40 -13.84
C GLY A 55 -4.18 -2.33 -14.42
N ALA A 56 -4.40 -2.80 -15.64
CA ALA A 56 -3.52 -3.79 -16.27
C ALA A 56 -2.16 -3.21 -16.68
N LYS A 57 -2.11 -1.93 -17.08
CA LYS A 57 -0.89 -1.27 -17.53
C LYS A 57 -0.10 -0.69 -16.36
N ALA A 58 1.19 -0.98 -16.31
CA ALA A 58 2.10 -0.34 -15.37
C ALA A 58 2.21 1.15 -15.66
N HIS A 59 2.31 1.95 -14.60
CA HIS A 59 2.37 3.40 -14.69
C HIS A 59 3.40 3.94 -13.70
N ARG A 60 3.80 5.19 -13.90
CA ARG A 60 4.69 5.92 -13.00
C ARG A 60 4.05 7.23 -12.59
N SER A 61 4.55 7.84 -11.53
CA SER A 61 4.17 9.22 -11.20
C SER A 61 4.51 10.14 -12.37
N HIS A 62 3.59 11.04 -12.70
CA HIS A 62 3.82 12.08 -13.70
C HIS A 62 4.63 13.25 -13.13
N GLU A 63 4.71 13.35 -11.80
CA GLU A 63 5.38 14.44 -11.08
C GLU A 63 6.86 14.14 -10.82
N VAL A 64 7.21 12.85 -10.72
CA VAL A 64 8.58 12.42 -10.40
C VAL A 64 9.10 11.47 -11.48
N PRO A 65 9.88 11.97 -12.45
CA PRO A 65 10.38 11.18 -13.58
C PRO A 65 11.25 9.99 -13.20
N SER A 66 11.89 10.02 -12.02
CA SER A 66 12.76 8.96 -11.51
C SER A 66 12.00 7.77 -10.90
N HIS A 67 10.68 7.88 -10.71
CA HIS A 67 9.91 6.75 -10.20
C HIS A 67 9.86 5.61 -11.22
N SER A 68 10.13 4.39 -10.73
CA SER A 68 9.94 3.18 -11.51
C SER A 68 8.45 3.00 -11.88
N ASN A 69 8.19 2.29 -12.96
CA ASN A 69 6.83 1.84 -13.25
C ASN A 69 6.36 0.89 -12.15
N VAL A 70 5.07 0.97 -11.83
CA VAL A 70 4.40 0.16 -10.81
C VAL A 70 3.02 -0.30 -11.28
N ILE A 71 2.52 -1.36 -10.66
CA ILE A 71 1.11 -1.79 -10.78
C ILE A 71 0.43 -1.62 -9.43
N SER A 72 -0.65 -0.84 -9.38
CA SER A 72 -1.43 -0.66 -8.15
C SER A 72 -2.29 -1.89 -7.86
N ALA A 73 -2.15 -2.44 -6.66
CA ALA A 73 -2.90 -3.58 -6.17
C ALA A 73 -3.58 -3.27 -4.83
N LYS A 74 -4.68 -3.97 -4.57
CA LYS A 74 -5.40 -3.96 -3.28
C LYS A 74 -5.45 -5.39 -2.76
N PHE A 75 -5.19 -5.58 -1.49
CA PHE A 75 -5.14 -6.90 -0.84
C PHE A 75 -6.32 -7.05 0.11
N PHE A 76 -6.93 -8.23 0.11
CA PHE A 76 -8.20 -8.51 0.79
C PHE A 76 -8.10 -9.74 1.68
N ALA A 77 -8.82 -9.68 2.80
CA ALA A 77 -9.17 -10.83 3.63
C ALA A 77 -10.69 -11.04 3.51
N GLY A 78 -11.10 -12.05 2.75
CA GLY A 78 -12.47 -12.24 2.33
C GLY A 78 -12.97 -11.06 1.50
N LYS A 79 -13.97 -10.33 2.03
CA LYS A 79 -14.54 -9.14 1.37
C LYS A 79 -13.90 -7.82 1.81
N THR A 80 -13.05 -7.85 2.85
CA THR A 80 -12.51 -6.64 3.45
C THR A 80 -11.16 -6.29 2.84
N ARG A 81 -11.03 -5.08 2.29
CA ARG A 81 -9.74 -4.55 1.84
C ARG A 81 -8.87 -4.24 3.06
N VAL A 82 -7.75 -4.95 3.19
CA VAL A 82 -6.80 -4.77 4.31
C VAL A 82 -5.81 -3.65 4.00
N VAL A 83 -5.25 -3.65 2.79
CA VAL A 83 -4.22 -2.68 2.39
C VAL A 83 -4.22 -2.48 0.87
N SER A 84 -3.66 -1.37 0.40
CA SER A 84 -3.32 -1.15 -1.00
C SER A 84 -1.81 -0.95 -1.14
N GLY A 85 -1.24 -1.30 -2.28
CA GLY A 85 0.18 -1.05 -2.53
C GLY A 85 0.52 -0.95 -4.01
N HIS A 86 1.77 -0.61 -4.27
CA HIS A 86 2.37 -0.56 -5.59
C HIS A 86 3.34 -1.72 -5.74
N ILE A 87 3.09 -2.57 -6.74
CA ILE A 87 3.97 -3.69 -7.08
C ILE A 87 5.02 -3.16 -8.06
N HIS A 88 6.29 -3.40 -7.75
CA HIS A 88 7.43 -3.09 -8.62
C HIS A 88 7.79 -4.31 -9.48
N LEU A 89 8.59 -4.10 -10.53
CA LEU A 89 8.94 -5.16 -11.48
C LEU A 89 9.74 -6.31 -10.85
N ASP A 90 10.40 -6.07 -9.72
CA ASP A 90 11.13 -7.07 -8.94
C ASP A 90 10.22 -7.86 -7.97
N GLY A 91 8.92 -7.55 -7.92
CA GLY A 91 7.94 -8.18 -7.04
C GLY A 91 7.88 -7.59 -5.64
N THR A 92 8.67 -6.57 -5.33
CA THR A 92 8.52 -5.79 -4.08
C THR A 92 7.21 -5.01 -4.08
N VAL A 93 6.67 -4.75 -2.89
CA VAL A 93 5.41 -4.04 -2.73
C VAL A 93 5.55 -2.88 -1.76
N ASP A 94 5.35 -1.67 -2.27
CA ASP A 94 5.22 -0.47 -1.46
C ASP A 94 3.79 -0.39 -0.95
N TYR A 95 3.57 -0.76 0.30
CA TYR A 95 2.26 -0.70 0.92
C TYR A 95 1.91 0.74 1.31
N GLY A 96 0.73 1.19 0.89
CA GLY A 96 0.07 2.34 1.47
C GLY A 96 -0.41 2.03 2.90
N ARG A 97 -0.91 3.07 3.59
CA ARG A 97 -1.41 2.90 4.96
C ARG A 97 -2.47 1.79 5.03
N PRO A 98 -2.34 0.81 5.95
CA PRO A 98 -3.43 -0.09 6.27
C PRO A 98 -4.65 0.73 6.66
N ARG A 99 -5.85 0.27 6.28
CA ARG A 99 -7.06 0.79 6.93
C ARG A 99 -7.09 0.23 8.35
N GLY A 100 -6.37 0.89 9.26
CA GLY A 100 -6.71 0.84 10.67
C GLY A 100 -8.17 1.28 10.83
N ASN A 101 -8.84 0.74 11.84
CA ASN A 101 -10.28 0.80 12.10
C ASN A 101 -10.83 2.23 12.39
N THR A 102 -10.44 3.24 11.61
CA THR A 102 -11.11 4.53 11.53
C THR A 102 -12.23 4.39 10.51
N GLY A 103 -13.47 4.33 10.99
CA GLY A 103 -14.69 4.22 10.19
C GLY A 103 -14.79 5.29 9.11
N SER A 104 -14.25 4.98 7.93
CA SER A 104 -14.65 5.61 6.69
C SER A 104 -15.14 4.50 5.78
N ASP A 105 -16.39 4.10 6.02
CA ASP A 105 -17.27 3.69 4.95
C ASP A 105 -17.23 4.81 3.91
N ARG A 106 -16.35 4.67 2.92
CA ARG A 106 -16.50 5.34 1.65
C ARG A 106 -16.97 4.26 0.71
N GLU A 107 -18.29 4.21 0.58
CA GLU A 107 -18.95 3.74 -0.63
C GLU A 107 -18.19 4.24 -1.86
N GLU A 108 -18.14 3.39 -2.88
CA GLU A 108 -17.67 3.75 -4.21
C GLU A 108 -18.57 4.85 -4.78
N GLY A 109 -18.17 6.12 -4.59
CA GLY A 109 -18.75 7.26 -5.28
C GLY A 109 -18.04 7.51 -6.62
N PRO A 110 -18.77 7.80 -7.72
CA PRO A 110 -18.21 7.87 -9.06
C PRO A 110 -17.27 9.05 -9.24
N SER A 111 -16.24 8.82 -10.05
CA SER A 111 -15.28 9.80 -10.54
C SER A 111 -15.96 11.00 -11.20
N THR A 112 -15.88 12.17 -10.57
CA THR A 112 -16.11 13.47 -11.21
C THR A 112 -14.80 14.24 -11.31
N ARG A 113 -14.35 14.42 -12.56
CA ARG A 113 -13.41 15.49 -12.92
C ARG A 113 -14.10 16.81 -12.58
N ASN A 114 -13.41 17.73 -11.91
CA ASN A 114 -13.65 19.14 -12.20
C ASN A 114 -12.37 19.96 -12.08
N SER A 115 -12.08 20.65 -13.17
CA SER A 115 -11.10 21.72 -13.29
C SER A 115 -11.60 22.91 -12.49
N GLY A 116 -10.74 23.48 -11.64
CA GLY A 116 -11.08 24.65 -10.82
C GLY A 116 -9.84 25.30 -10.27
N ASN A 117 -9.30 26.25 -11.03
CA ASN A 117 -8.19 27.10 -10.68
C ASN A 117 -8.59 28.04 -9.52
N ARG A 118 -7.95 27.93 -8.35
CA ARG A 118 -7.91 28.99 -7.33
C ARG A 118 -6.66 28.83 -6.45
N PRO A 119 -5.81 29.86 -6.32
CA PRO A 119 -4.63 29.80 -5.47
C PRO A 119 -5.06 30.13 -4.04
N GLU A 120 -4.98 29.16 -3.13
CA GLU A 120 -5.17 29.41 -1.71
C GLU A 120 -4.04 28.73 -0.93
N SER A 121 -3.12 29.60 -0.52
CA SER A 121 -2.07 29.46 0.48
C SER A 121 -2.40 28.50 1.63
N GLY A 122 -1.44 27.62 1.95
CA GLY A 122 -1.22 27.11 3.30
C GLY A 122 -1.60 25.64 3.54
N GLU A 123 -1.10 24.70 2.74
CA GLU A 123 -1.05 23.30 3.19
C GLU A 123 -0.11 23.21 4.39
N SER A 124 -0.69 23.27 5.60
CA SER A 124 -0.02 22.75 6.79
C SER A 124 0.24 21.26 6.53
N SER A 125 1.46 20.96 6.06
CA SER A 125 1.96 19.61 5.89
C SER A 125 2.07 18.98 7.27
N ALA A 126 0.95 18.48 7.78
CA ALA A 126 0.89 17.81 9.07
C ALA A 126 1.93 16.70 9.06
N TRP A 127 2.85 16.74 10.03
CA TRP A 127 3.94 15.82 10.20
C TRP A 127 3.43 14.37 10.19
N LYS A 128 4.15 13.50 9.47
CA LYS A 128 3.79 12.09 9.28
C LYS A 128 4.94 11.20 9.78
N PRO A 129 4.66 10.22 10.64
CA PRO A 129 5.68 9.26 11.03
C PRO A 129 6.06 8.39 9.82
N ALA A 130 7.36 8.17 9.62
CA ALA A 130 7.90 7.26 8.62
C ALA A 130 9.05 6.47 9.24
N ARG A 131 9.26 5.24 8.75
CA ARG A 131 10.23 4.30 9.32
C ARG A 131 11.66 4.85 9.30
N GLU A 132 12.00 5.63 8.27
CA GLU A 132 13.30 6.28 8.13
C GLU A 132 13.65 7.26 9.27
N TYR A 133 12.64 7.77 9.99
CA TYR A 133 12.82 8.69 11.12
C TYR A 133 12.77 7.99 12.47
N VAL A 134 12.62 6.67 12.49
CA VAL A 134 12.60 5.91 13.74
C VAL A 134 14.02 5.67 14.21
N ASP A 135 14.33 6.14 15.41
CA ASP A 135 15.48 5.70 16.16
C ASP A 135 15.20 4.27 16.63
N THR A 136 15.78 3.29 15.94
CA THR A 136 15.63 1.86 16.23
C THR A 136 16.40 1.41 17.47
N GLY A 137 17.35 2.22 17.97
CA GLY A 137 18.04 1.95 19.23
C GLY A 137 17.15 2.23 20.43
N ASN A 138 16.30 3.27 20.33
CA ASN A 138 15.40 3.70 21.40
C ASN A 138 13.92 3.40 21.14
N TRP A 139 13.58 2.86 19.96
CA TRP A 139 12.20 2.67 19.49
C TRP A 139 11.35 3.94 19.62
N THR A 140 11.90 5.06 19.12
CA THR A 140 11.21 6.35 19.18
C THR A 140 11.25 7.11 17.86
N ILE A 141 10.32 8.05 17.70
CA ILE A 141 10.25 8.95 16.54
C ILE A 141 9.91 10.36 17.00
N TYR A 142 10.56 11.37 16.41
CA TYR A 142 10.32 12.78 16.75
C TYR A 142 9.18 13.38 15.93
N ASP A 143 8.10 13.75 16.60
CA ASP A 143 6.96 14.48 16.03
C ASP A 143 7.28 15.98 16.00
N SER A 144 7.62 16.52 14.82
CA SER A 144 7.99 17.94 14.68
C SER A 144 6.82 18.89 14.89
N ASP A 145 5.59 18.47 14.54
CA ASP A 145 4.38 19.28 14.72
C ASP A 145 4.04 19.46 16.20
N LYS A 146 4.26 18.41 17.00
CA LYS A 146 4.00 18.41 18.44
C LYS A 146 5.27 18.61 19.27
N ARG A 147 6.40 18.81 18.60
CA ARG A 147 7.75 18.98 19.17
C ARG A 147 8.04 17.97 20.27
N LYS A 148 7.70 16.71 20.05
CA LYS A 148 7.82 15.66 21.08
C LYS A 148 8.26 14.33 20.50
N THR A 149 9.02 13.59 21.30
CA THR A 149 9.37 12.21 20.99
C THR A 149 8.19 11.29 21.32
N ARG A 150 7.92 10.34 20.45
CA ARG A 150 6.87 9.34 20.61
C ARG A 150 7.48 7.95 20.60
N GLU A 151 6.95 7.10 21.46
CA GLU A 151 7.28 5.68 21.47
C GLU A 151 6.69 5.02 20.23
N VAL A 152 7.54 4.29 19.52
CA VAL A 152 7.17 3.44 18.39
C VAL A 152 7.00 2.03 18.93
N ARG A 153 5.83 1.46 18.69
CA ARG A 153 5.50 0.11 19.10
C ARG A 153 5.26 -0.77 17.90
N GLU A 154 5.50 -2.06 18.08
CA GLU A 154 5.19 -3.07 17.07
C GLU A 154 3.95 -3.86 17.49
N GLU A 155 2.96 -3.97 16.60
CA GLU A 155 1.79 -4.84 16.78
C GLU A 155 1.51 -5.56 15.46
N ASN A 156 1.53 -6.90 15.49
CA ASN A 156 1.30 -7.73 14.30
C ASN A 156 2.22 -7.37 13.10
N GLY A 157 3.49 -6.99 13.35
CA GLY A 157 4.45 -6.58 12.32
C GLY A 157 4.34 -5.11 11.87
N TRP A 158 3.46 -4.31 12.49
CA TRP A 158 3.27 -2.90 12.19
C TRP A 158 3.90 -2.00 13.22
N TRP A 159 4.61 -0.97 12.75
CA TRP A 159 5.07 0.09 13.63
C TRP A 159 3.94 1.11 13.80
N TYR A 160 3.72 1.56 15.02
CA TYR A 160 2.73 2.57 15.32
C TYR A 160 3.19 3.49 16.44
N ILE A 161 2.63 4.70 16.42
CA ILE A 161 2.67 5.62 17.55
C ILE A 161 1.27 5.78 18.12
N GLU A 162 1.17 5.96 19.43
CA GLU A 162 -0.09 6.35 20.06
C GLU A 162 -0.25 7.88 20.05
N THR A 163 -1.42 8.32 19.64
CA THR A 163 -1.83 9.73 19.66
C THR A 163 -3.13 9.87 20.44
N ARG A 164 -3.49 11.12 20.82
CA ARG A 164 -4.81 11.39 21.42
C ARG A 164 -5.98 10.94 20.54
N LYS A 165 -5.77 10.78 19.24
CA LYS A 165 -6.78 10.34 18.26
C LYS A 165 -6.73 8.83 17.98
N GLY A 166 -5.87 8.08 18.67
CA GLY A 166 -5.66 6.64 18.47
C GLY A 166 -4.28 6.28 17.90
N LYS A 167 -4.13 5.00 17.55
CA LYS A 167 -2.90 4.43 16.95
C LYS A 167 -2.73 4.90 15.51
N VAL A 168 -1.54 5.39 15.18
CA VAL A 168 -1.16 5.77 13.82
C VAL A 168 -0.07 4.81 13.34
N TYR A 169 -0.44 3.94 12.41
CA TYR A 169 0.44 2.91 11.84
C TYR A 169 1.24 3.44 10.65
N PHE A 170 2.48 2.97 10.52
CA PHE A 170 3.42 3.32 9.44
C PHE A 170 4.52 2.26 9.22
#